data_AF-A0A413PBV0-F1
#
_entry.id   AF-A0A413PBV0-F1
#
_cell.length_a   1.000
_cell.length_b   1.000
_cell.length_c   1.000
_cell.angle_alpha   90.00
_cell.angle_beta   90.00
_cell.angle_gamma   90.00
#
_symmetry.space_group_name_H-M   'P 1'
#
loop_
_entity.id
_entity.type
_entity.pdbx_description
1 polymer ?
#
loop_
_entity_poly.entity_id
_entity_poly.type
_entity_poly.pdbx_seq_one_letter_code
_entity_poly.pdbx_strand_id
1 'polypeptide(L)'
;MCLAYQSGKKTGTVWDNITSTADNMPATKIPATFKIDLDGNINYVNPETGTNTLWTNSNATKHMGEYVSRFGDESWSIGTRSQAMLESYSASLNKAMETIGTETPGRYFGTYGNWELGINTETGVVYHARMIN
;
A
#
# COMPACT_ATOMS: atom_id res chain seq x y z
N MET A 1 8.00 -17.03 31.71
CA MET A 1 7.58 -15.62 31.61
C MET A 1 7.02 -15.43 30.21
N CYS A 2 5.70 -15.47 30.05
CA CYS A 2 5.05 -15.29 28.75
C CYS A 2 4.94 -13.79 28.48
N LEU A 3 5.59 -13.30 27.42
CA LEU A 3 5.41 -11.92 26.96
C LEU A 3 4.07 -11.86 26.21
N ALA A 4 3.09 -11.16 26.78
CA ALA A 4 1.87 -10.81 26.08
C ALA A 4 2.22 -9.81 24.97
N TYR A 5 1.97 -10.17 23.72
CA TYR A 5 1.99 -9.27 22.58
C TYR A 5 0.93 -8.18 22.83
N GLN A 6 1.37 -6.99 23.24
CA GLN A 6 0.47 -5.85 23.32
C GLN A 6 0.10 -5.46 21.89
N SER A 7 -1.12 -5.81 21.49
CA SER A 7 -1.78 -5.21 20.32
C SER A 7 -1.69 -3.70 20.50
N GLY A 8 -0.84 -3.03 19.71
CA GLY A 8 -0.75 -1.57 19.68
C GLY A 8 -2.14 -0.97 19.48
N LYS A 9 -2.42 0.17 20.12
CA LYS A 9 -3.68 0.88 19.91
C LYS A 9 -3.79 1.26 18.44
N LYS A 10 -4.80 0.72 17.74
CA LYS A 10 -5.16 1.15 16.39
C LYS A 10 -5.54 2.63 16.43
N THR A 11 -4.92 3.43 15.57
CA THR A 11 -5.18 4.86 15.42
C THR A 11 -6.39 5.15 14.55
N GLY A 12 -6.87 4.16 13.78
CA GLY A 12 -7.93 4.30 12.79
C GLY A 12 -7.44 4.93 11.48
N THR A 13 -6.12 5.02 11.28
CA THR A 13 -5.51 5.59 10.07
C THR A 13 -4.92 4.50 9.19
N VAL A 14 -4.66 4.81 7.92
CA VAL A 14 -3.99 3.87 6.99
C VAL A 14 -2.64 3.35 7.49
N TRP A 15 -1.98 4.12 8.37
CA TRP A 15 -0.70 3.73 8.97
C TRP A 15 -0.80 2.48 9.84
N ASP A 16 -1.98 2.17 10.38
CA ASP A 16 -2.19 0.94 11.16
C ASP A 16 -2.02 -0.33 10.31
N ASN A 17 -2.19 -0.22 8.99
CA ASN A 17 -2.10 -1.32 8.04
C ASN A 17 -0.77 -1.34 7.29
N ILE A 18 0.11 -0.37 7.52
CA ILE A 18 1.37 -0.21 6.79
C ILE A 18 2.55 -0.55 7.70
N THR A 19 3.34 -1.52 7.27
CA THR A 19 4.64 -1.81 7.88
C THR A 19 5.74 -1.32 6.95
N SER A 20 6.44 -0.27 7.34
CA SER A 20 7.57 0.27 6.58
C SER A 20 8.70 -0.75 6.45
N THR A 21 9.31 -0.83 5.26
CA THR A 21 10.51 -1.66 5.01
C THR A 21 11.72 -0.85 4.54
N ALA A 22 11.58 0.47 4.41
CA ALA A 22 12.65 1.40 4.05
C ALA A 22 12.37 2.81 4.59
N ASP A 23 13.34 3.71 4.47
CA ASP A 23 13.14 5.13 4.81
C ASP A 23 12.06 5.79 3.93
N ASN A 24 11.54 6.92 4.40
CA ASN A 24 10.56 7.70 3.66
C ASN A 24 11.17 8.31 2.39
N MET A 25 10.38 8.38 1.31
CA MET A 25 10.77 9.12 0.12
C MET A 25 10.95 10.60 0.46
N PRO A 26 11.90 11.31 -0.18
CA PRO A 26 12.10 12.74 0.01
C PRO A 26 10.80 13.53 -0.07
N ALA A 27 10.64 14.51 0.82
CA ALA A 27 9.46 15.38 0.91
C ALA A 27 8.11 14.66 1.12
N THR A 28 8.11 13.42 1.65
CA THR A 28 6.90 12.68 2.02
C THR A 28 7.00 12.05 3.42
N LYS A 29 5.88 11.50 3.92
CA LYS A 29 5.87 10.53 5.02
C LYS A 29 5.68 9.09 4.53
N ILE A 30 5.77 8.85 3.23
CA ILE A 30 5.53 7.54 2.62
C ILE A 30 6.87 6.79 2.53
N PRO A 31 6.98 5.58 3.10
CA PRO A 31 8.16 4.73 2.92
C PRO A 31 8.45 4.46 1.44
N ALA A 32 9.73 4.41 1.05
CA ALA A 32 10.11 4.03 -0.31
C ALA A 32 9.66 2.61 -0.67
N THR A 33 9.56 1.72 0.33
CA THR A 33 8.96 0.39 0.21
C THR A 33 8.21 0.06 1.50
N PHE A 34 7.12 -0.69 1.42
CA PHE A 34 6.36 -1.10 2.59
C PHE A 34 5.50 -2.32 2.33
N LYS A 35 5.12 -3.02 3.40
CA LYS A 35 4.03 -3.99 3.39
C LYS A 35 2.73 -3.29 3.73
N ILE A 36 1.64 -3.70 3.11
CA ILE A 36 0.29 -3.21 3.41
C ILE A 36 -0.68 -4.38 3.57
N ASP A 37 -1.36 -4.40 4.70
CA ASP A 37 -2.42 -5.37 4.98
C ASP A 37 -3.69 -4.95 4.23
N LEU A 38 -4.32 -5.93 3.56
CA LEU A 38 -5.60 -5.75 2.91
C LEU A 38 -6.74 -5.88 3.93
N ASP A 39 -7.92 -5.39 3.56
CA ASP A 39 -9.09 -5.47 4.43
C ASP A 39 -9.45 -6.93 4.72
N GLY A 40 -9.99 -7.19 5.92
CA GLY A 40 -10.25 -8.55 6.40
C GLY A 40 -11.30 -9.34 5.62
N ASN A 41 -12.05 -8.70 4.72
CA ASN A 41 -12.99 -9.31 3.80
C ASN A 41 -12.37 -9.69 2.44
N ILE A 42 -11.11 -9.30 2.19
CA ILE A 42 -10.41 -9.66 0.95
C ILE A 42 -9.91 -11.10 1.05
N ASN A 43 -10.36 -11.95 0.13
CA ASN A 43 -10.03 -13.38 0.08
C ASN A 43 -8.72 -13.63 -0.67
N TYR A 44 -7.64 -12.98 -0.24
CA TYR A 44 -6.29 -13.22 -0.74
C TYR A 44 -5.40 -13.74 0.39
N VAL A 45 -4.57 -14.72 0.07
CA VAL A 45 -3.50 -15.19 0.96
C VAL A 45 -2.22 -15.17 0.15
N ASN A 46 -1.27 -14.35 0.59
CA ASN A 46 0.04 -14.30 -0.03
C ASN A 46 0.71 -15.66 0.07
N PRO A 47 1.06 -16.31 -1.06
CA PRO A 47 1.65 -17.64 -1.04
C PRO A 47 3.00 -17.73 -0.31
N GLU A 48 3.77 -16.64 -0.28
CA GLU A 48 5.08 -16.61 0.37
C GLU A 48 4.99 -16.41 1.88
N THR A 49 4.02 -15.61 2.36
CA THR A 49 3.93 -15.22 3.78
C THR A 49 2.78 -15.87 4.53
N GLY A 50 1.79 -16.44 3.83
CA GLY A 50 0.56 -16.95 4.42
C GLY A 50 -0.34 -15.86 5.02
N THR A 51 -0.13 -14.59 4.66
CA THR A 51 -0.88 -13.45 5.20
C THR A 51 -1.66 -12.72 4.12
N ASN A 52 -2.69 -11.95 4.48
CA ASN A 52 -3.44 -11.09 3.56
C ASN A 52 -2.71 -9.75 3.34
N THR A 53 -1.43 -9.83 2.95
CA THR A 53 -0.52 -8.68 2.89
C THR A 53 0.11 -8.59 1.50
N LEU A 54 0.17 -7.38 0.95
CA LEU A 54 0.92 -7.07 -0.26
C LEU A 54 2.22 -6.33 0.09
N TRP A 55 3.23 -6.47 -0.77
CA TRP A 55 4.47 -5.70 -0.69
C TRP A 55 4.55 -4.68 -1.82
N THR A 56 4.59 -3.40 -1.47
CA THR A 56 4.74 -2.29 -2.42
C THR A 56 6.22 -1.95 -2.57
N ASN A 57 6.74 -2.11 -3.79
CA ASN A 57 8.14 -1.85 -4.08
C ASN A 57 8.41 -0.37 -4.45
N SER A 58 9.68 -0.02 -4.63
CA SER A 58 10.10 1.35 -4.91
C SER A 58 9.64 1.88 -6.28
N ASN A 59 9.37 1.00 -7.24
CA ASN A 59 8.82 1.40 -8.52
C ASN A 59 7.36 1.84 -8.38
N ALA A 60 6.58 1.16 -7.53
CA ALA A 60 5.19 1.52 -7.27
C ALA A 60 5.04 2.80 -6.43
N THR A 61 5.97 3.09 -5.51
CA THR A 61 5.90 4.30 -4.68
C THR A 61 6.35 5.58 -5.40
N LYS A 62 7.13 5.46 -6.48
CA LYS A 62 7.70 6.61 -7.21
C LYS A 62 6.67 7.69 -7.56
N HIS A 63 5.55 7.29 -8.15
CA HIS A 63 4.50 8.25 -8.56
C HIS A 63 3.73 8.84 -7.37
N MET A 64 3.70 8.16 -6.22
CA MET A 64 3.14 8.72 -4.98
C MET A 64 3.98 9.89 -4.50
N GLY A 65 5.30 9.76 -4.55
CA GLY A 65 6.25 10.83 -4.19
C GLY A 65 6.05 12.07 -5.06
N GLU A 66 6.04 11.89 -6.39
CA GLU A 66 5.77 12.96 -7.35
C GLU A 66 4.43 13.65 -7.07
N TYR A 67 3.40 12.90 -6.68
CA TYR A 67 2.11 13.49 -6.33
C TYR A 67 2.16 14.31 -5.05
N VAL A 68 2.69 13.76 -3.96
CA VAL A 68 2.68 14.42 -2.66
C VAL A 68 3.51 15.71 -2.69
N SER A 69 4.67 15.68 -3.35
CA SER A 69 5.61 16.80 -3.41
C SER A 69 5.19 17.94 -4.36
N ARG A 70 4.24 17.73 -5.28
CA ARG A 70 3.81 18.77 -6.25
C ARG A 70 3.23 20.04 -5.60
N PHE A 71 2.77 19.93 -4.36
CA PHE A 71 2.19 21.05 -3.59
C PHE A 71 3.21 21.72 -2.65
N GLY A 72 4.49 21.52 -2.90
CA GLY A 72 5.59 22.10 -2.14
C GLY A 72 6.02 21.26 -0.93
N ASP A 73 7.28 21.44 -0.54
CA ASP A 73 7.95 20.72 0.56
C ASP A 73 7.60 21.29 1.95
N GLU A 74 6.64 22.22 2.03
CA GLU A 74 6.32 22.90 3.27
C GLU A 74 5.69 21.95 4.32
N SER A 75 6.40 21.89 5.45
CA SER A 75 6.42 20.81 6.44
C SER A 75 5.13 20.55 7.22
N TRP A 76 4.08 21.39 7.09
CA TRP A 76 2.88 21.25 7.93
C TRP A 76 1.84 20.28 7.34
N SER A 77 1.69 20.24 6.01
CA SER A 77 0.63 19.45 5.35
C SER A 77 1.11 18.11 4.78
N ILE A 78 2.42 17.83 4.80
CA ILE A 78 3.01 16.61 4.20
C ILE A 78 2.41 15.34 4.82
N GLY A 79 2.19 15.33 6.14
CA GLY A 79 1.57 14.20 6.83
C GLY A 79 0.17 13.90 6.31
N THR A 80 -0.69 14.91 6.25
CA THR A 80 -2.07 14.79 5.73
C THR A 80 -2.10 14.37 4.26
N ARG A 81 -1.24 14.96 3.42
CA ARG A 81 -1.13 14.60 2.00
C ARG A 81 -0.66 13.16 1.80
N SER A 82 0.33 12.72 2.59
CA SER A 82 0.84 11.34 2.55
C SER A 82 -0.22 10.34 3.01
N GLN A 83 -0.98 10.68 4.04
CA GLN A 83 -2.08 9.85 4.52
C GLN A 83 -3.18 9.73 3.46
N ALA A 84 -3.66 10.84 2.90
CA ALA A 84 -4.70 10.81 1.86
C ALA A 84 -4.27 10.02 0.61
N MET A 85 -3.00 10.13 0.22
CA MET A 85 -2.39 9.35 -0.86
C MET A 85 -2.46 7.85 -0.57
N LEU A 86 -2.03 7.43 0.63
CA LEU A 86 -2.02 6.04 1.04
C LEU A 86 -3.41 5.47 1.28
N GLU A 87 -4.36 6.26 1.79
CA GLU A 87 -5.77 5.87 1.92
C GLU A 87 -6.38 5.57 0.55
N SER A 88 -6.15 6.45 -0.44
CA SER A 88 -6.61 6.24 -1.81
C SER A 88 -5.98 5.00 -2.46
N TYR A 89 -4.68 4.81 -2.25
CA TYR A 89 -3.95 3.65 -2.74
C TYR A 89 -4.44 2.34 -2.09
N SER A 90 -4.60 2.32 -0.76
CA SER A 90 -5.12 1.17 0.00
C SER A 90 -6.50 0.75 -0.48
N ALA A 91 -7.42 1.70 -0.65
CA ALA A 91 -8.76 1.42 -1.16
C ALA A 91 -8.71 0.82 -2.58
N SER A 92 -7.77 1.26 -3.41
CA SER A 92 -7.61 0.77 -4.78
C SER A 92 -6.98 -0.61 -4.84
N LEU A 93 -6.06 -0.93 -3.92
CA LEU A 93 -5.54 -2.28 -3.73
C LEU A 93 -6.64 -3.24 -3.28
N ASN A 94 -7.44 -2.87 -2.29
CA ASN A 94 -8.58 -3.70 -1.86
C ASN A 94 -9.51 -4.00 -3.04
N LYS A 95 -9.90 -2.98 -3.80
CA LYS A 95 -10.73 -3.14 -5.00
C LYS A 95 -10.08 -4.03 -6.08
N ALA A 96 -8.77 -3.91 -6.27
CA ALA A 96 -8.05 -4.80 -7.18
C ALA A 96 -8.14 -6.25 -6.71
N MET A 97 -7.86 -6.49 -5.44
CA MET A 97 -7.81 -7.83 -4.86
C MET A 97 -9.17 -8.48 -4.67
N GLU A 98 -10.27 -7.72 -4.59
CA GLU A 98 -11.64 -8.26 -4.74
C GLU A 98 -11.83 -8.94 -6.10
N THR A 99 -11.12 -8.47 -7.14
CA THR A 99 -11.24 -8.99 -8.51
C THR A 99 -10.19 -10.06 -8.78
N ILE A 100 -8.91 -9.76 -8.53
CA ILE A 100 -7.80 -10.63 -8.97
C ILE A 100 -7.29 -11.57 -7.87
N GLY A 101 -7.67 -11.35 -6.60
CA GLY A 101 -7.17 -12.12 -5.47
C GLY A 101 -7.63 -13.57 -5.46
N THR A 102 -8.74 -13.86 -6.14
CA THR A 102 -9.32 -15.21 -6.29
C THR A 102 -9.07 -15.84 -7.66
N GLU A 103 -8.38 -15.13 -8.54
CA GLU A 103 -8.04 -15.61 -9.88
C GLU A 103 -6.81 -16.53 -9.84
N THR A 104 -6.46 -17.11 -10.99
CA THR A 104 -5.22 -17.90 -11.11
C THR A 104 -4.01 -17.03 -10.74
N PRO A 105 -3.10 -17.48 -9.85
CA PRO A 105 -1.92 -16.69 -9.49
C PRO A 105 -1.12 -16.23 -10.72
N GLY A 106 -0.74 -14.95 -10.74
CA GLY A 106 0.00 -14.38 -11.86
C GLY A 106 0.12 -12.87 -11.82
N ARG A 107 0.58 -12.29 -12.94
CA ARG A 107 0.78 -10.85 -13.08
C ARG A 107 -0.45 -10.20 -13.71
N TYR A 108 -1.05 -9.30 -12.96
CA TYR A 108 -2.20 -8.50 -13.38
C TYR A 108 -1.79 -7.05 -13.54
N PHE A 109 -2.43 -6.38 -14.49
CA PHE A 109 -2.30 -4.95 -14.71
C PHE A 109 -3.66 -4.39 -15.08
N GLY A 110 -4.09 -3.32 -14.43
CA GLY A 110 -5.40 -2.75 -14.67
C GLY A 110 -5.69 -1.49 -13.85
N THR A 111 -6.85 -0.92 -14.10
CA THR A 111 -7.32 0.29 -13.41
C THR A 111 -8.32 -0.08 -12.33
N TYR A 112 -8.03 0.33 -11.09
CA TYR A 112 -8.86 0.09 -9.93
C TYR A 112 -9.02 1.40 -9.15
N GLY A 113 -10.24 1.94 -9.16
CA GLY A 113 -10.46 3.29 -8.63
C GLY A 113 -9.73 4.34 -9.46
N ASN A 114 -8.96 5.21 -8.81
CA ASN A 114 -8.18 6.26 -9.47
C ASN A 114 -6.73 5.86 -9.76
N TRP A 115 -6.44 4.55 -9.75
CA TRP A 115 -5.09 4.00 -9.85
C TRP A 115 -4.98 3.00 -10.98
N GLU A 116 -3.89 3.10 -11.73
CA GLU A 116 -3.36 2.04 -12.56
C GLU A 116 -2.38 1.22 -11.70
N LEU A 117 -2.64 -0.08 -11.57
CA LEU A 117 -1.91 -0.97 -10.67
C LEU A 117 -1.39 -2.18 -11.43
N GLY A 118 -0.14 -2.54 -11.13
CA GLY A 118 0.47 -3.81 -11.52
C GLY A 118 0.75 -4.64 -10.29
N ILE A 119 0.08 -5.79 -10.16
CA ILE A 119 0.15 -6.67 -9.00
C ILE A 119 0.53 -8.08 -9.47
N ASN A 120 1.54 -8.68 -8.84
CA ASN A 120 1.82 -10.10 -8.97
C ASN A 120 1.17 -10.85 -7.79
N THR A 121 0.09 -11.57 -8.03
CA THR A 121 -0.63 -12.31 -6.98
C THR A 121 0.08 -13.61 -6.57
N GLU A 122 1.06 -14.07 -7.35
CA GLU A 122 1.90 -15.22 -6.97
C GLU A 122 2.88 -14.85 -5.84
N THR A 123 3.39 -13.62 -5.84
CA THR A 123 4.40 -13.13 -4.87
C THR A 123 3.84 -12.05 -3.93
N GLY A 124 2.61 -11.57 -4.17
CA GLY A 124 2.00 -10.43 -3.49
C GLY A 124 2.67 -9.09 -3.73
N VAL A 125 3.42 -8.94 -4.82
CA VAL A 125 4.19 -7.71 -5.09
C VAL A 125 3.39 -6.74 -5.93
N VAL A 126 3.21 -5.52 -5.43
CA VAL A 126 2.77 -4.38 -6.25
C VAL A 126 4.00 -3.78 -6.91
N TYR A 127 4.14 -4.02 -8.21
CA TYR A 127 5.30 -3.62 -9.01
C TYR A 127 5.07 -2.33 -9.81
N HIS A 128 3.83 -1.86 -9.88
CA HIS A 128 3.46 -0.60 -10.52
C HIS A 128 2.28 0.02 -9.79
N ALA A 129 2.33 1.33 -9.55
CA ALA A 129 1.19 2.11 -9.10
C ALA A 129 1.30 3.53 -9.64
N ARG A 130 0.29 3.98 -10.37
CA ARG A 130 0.20 5.34 -10.91
C ARG A 130 -1.20 5.88 -10.72
N MET A 131 -1.30 7.05 -10.09
CA MET A 131 -2.57 7.75 -9.97
C MET A 131 -2.95 8.38 -11.32
N ILE A 132 -4.19 8.19 -11.77
CA ILE A 132 -4.64 8.56 -13.12
C ILE A 132 -5.03 10.04 -13.25
N ASN A 133 -5.48 10.63 -12.13
CA ASN A 133 -5.90 12.03 -11.93
C ASN A 133 -6.04 12.93 -13.16
#